data_AF-A0A9D8CPX1-F1
#
_entry.id   AF-A0A9D8CPX1-F1
#
_cell.length_a   1.000
_cell.length_b   1.000
_cell.length_c   1.000
_cell.angle_alpha   90.00
_cell.angle_beta   90.00
_cell.angle_gamma   90.00
#
_symmetry.space_group_name_H-M   'P 1'
#
loop_
_entity.id
_entity.type
_entity.pdbx_description
1 polymer ?
#
loop_
_entity_poly.entity_id
_entity_poly.type
_entity_poly.pdbx_seq_one_letter_code
_entity_poly.pdbx_strand_id
1 'polypeptide(L)'
;MRWLSLLLIAFGLTLGAPARADDAAAIRDTIQRQLDAFRRDDAAAAFGYASPGIQSMFGTPDIFIDMVRQGYRPVYRPRVFEFRALGAIEGQPLQKVHVIGEDGQARTANYIMRRMPDGSWRIDGCFFSAPEEFQS
;
A
#
# COMPACT_ATOMS: atom_id res chain seq x y z
N MET A 1 16.74 -31.74 43.86
CA MET A 1 16.28 -30.42 44.38
C MET A 1 15.47 -29.75 43.27
N ARG A 2 14.15 -29.62 43.45
CA ARG A 2 13.26 -28.91 42.52
C ARG A 2 13.48 -27.42 42.69
N TRP A 3 14.00 -26.70 41.71
CA TRP A 3 13.97 -25.23 41.71
C TRP A 3 12.96 -24.73 40.68
N LEU A 4 11.98 -24.02 41.22
CA LEU A 4 10.81 -23.43 40.61
C LEU A 4 11.19 -22.07 40.00
N SER A 5 10.73 -21.83 38.76
CA SER A 5 10.21 -20.58 38.20
C SER A 5 11.00 -19.26 38.26
N LEU A 6 11.20 -18.66 37.09
CA LEU A 6 10.71 -17.31 36.80
C LEU A 6 10.59 -17.10 35.27
N LEU A 7 9.37 -17.25 34.77
CA LEU A 7 8.95 -16.81 33.44
C LEU A 7 8.84 -15.29 33.46
N LEU A 8 9.85 -14.61 32.90
CA LEU A 8 9.74 -13.21 32.48
C LEU A 8 8.94 -13.19 31.17
N ILE A 9 7.64 -13.00 31.26
CA ILE A 9 6.83 -12.65 30.09
C ILE A 9 7.16 -11.19 29.77
N ALA A 10 8.04 -11.00 28.80
CA ALA A 10 8.32 -9.71 28.19
C ALA A 10 7.08 -9.27 27.41
N PHE A 11 6.29 -8.36 27.98
CA PHE A 11 5.23 -7.68 27.24
C PHE A 11 5.88 -6.61 26.36
N GLY A 12 6.30 -7.01 25.16
CA GLY A 12 6.85 -6.12 24.15
C GLY A 12 5.77 -5.20 23.61
N LEU A 13 5.69 -3.97 24.11
CA LEU A 13 5.04 -2.86 23.43
C LEU A 13 5.86 -2.53 22.17
N THR A 14 5.50 -3.14 21.04
CA THR A 14 6.02 -2.70 19.73
C THR A 14 5.37 -1.37 19.37
N LEU A 15 5.93 -0.27 19.88
CA LEU A 15 5.68 1.05 19.33
C LEU A 15 6.22 1.05 17.89
N GLY A 16 5.31 1.14 16.91
CA GLY A 16 5.69 1.27 15.51
C GLY A 16 6.63 2.46 15.33
N ALA A 17 7.85 2.21 14.87
CA ALA A 17 8.83 3.26 14.66
C ALA A 17 8.31 4.28 13.62
N PRO A 18 8.58 5.58 13.80
CA PRO A 18 8.25 6.57 12.79
C PRO A 18 8.93 6.17 11.48
N ALA A 19 8.16 6.14 10.38
CA ALA A 19 8.70 5.88 9.06
C ALA A 19 9.84 6.88 8.79
N ARG A 20 11.02 6.39 8.44
CA ARG A 20 12.16 7.26 8.11
C ARG A 20 11.84 8.00 6.82
N ALA A 21 12.40 9.20 6.62
CA ALA A 21 12.20 9.96 5.38
C ALA A 21 12.50 9.12 4.12
N ASP A 22 13.51 8.24 4.21
CA ASP A 22 13.88 7.28 3.16
C ASP A 22 12.78 6.25 2.87
N ASP A 23 12.08 5.78 3.90
CA ASP A 23 10.97 4.83 3.74
C ASP A 23 9.79 5.50 3.02
N ALA A 24 9.48 6.76 3.34
CA ALA A 24 8.42 7.51 2.66
C ALA A 24 8.69 7.68 1.16
N ALA A 25 9.95 7.99 0.80
CA ALA A 25 10.35 8.09 -0.60
C ALA A 25 10.25 6.74 -1.32
N ALA A 26 10.75 5.66 -0.72
CA ALA A 26 10.70 4.31 -1.30
C ALA A 26 9.27 3.77 -1.46
N ILE A 27 8.38 4.08 -0.51
CA ILE A 27 6.95 3.75 -0.59
C ILE A 27 6.31 4.46 -1.78
N ARG A 28 6.52 5.77 -1.92
CA ARG A 28 5.96 6.56 -3.04
C ARG A 28 6.48 6.06 -4.39
N ASP A 29 7.77 5.77 -4.48
CA ASP A 29 8.38 5.20 -5.69
C ASP A 29 7.76 3.83 -6.06
N THR A 30 7.51 2.96 -5.08
CA THR A 30 6.84 1.67 -5.32
C THR A 30 5.43 1.86 -5.91
N ILE A 31 4.63 2.76 -5.34
CA ILE A 31 3.28 3.05 -5.83
C ILE A 31 3.33 3.72 -7.21
N GLN A 32 4.24 4.68 -7.40
CA GLN A 32 4.45 5.36 -8.69
C GLN A 32 4.75 4.35 -9.80
N ARG A 33 5.64 3.39 -9.56
CA ARG A 33 5.98 2.37 -10.55
C ARG A 33 4.81 1.44 -10.87
N GLN A 34 3.95 1.13 -9.90
CA GLN A 34 2.72 0.40 -10.18
C GLN A 34 1.76 1.22 -11.05
N LEU A 35 1.55 2.51 -10.74
CA LEU A 35 0.72 3.40 -11.55
C LEU A 35 1.26 3.53 -12.97
N ASP A 36 2.58 3.60 -13.14
CA ASP A 36 3.21 3.65 -14.46
C ASP A 36 3.09 2.33 -15.22
N ALA A 37 3.13 1.18 -14.52
CA ALA A 37 2.82 -0.11 -15.12
C ALA A 37 1.35 -0.17 -15.59
N PHE A 38 0.40 0.31 -14.78
CA PHE A 38 -1.00 0.42 -15.21
C PHE A 38 -1.14 1.28 -16.47
N ARG A 39 -0.48 2.44 -16.55
CA ARG A 39 -0.50 3.32 -17.73
C ARG A 39 -0.02 2.64 -19.01
N ARG A 40 0.93 1.71 -18.91
CA ARG A 40 1.46 0.95 -20.05
C ARG A 40 0.74 -0.37 -20.30
N ASP A 41 -0.36 -0.63 -19.60
CA ASP A 41 -1.07 -1.92 -19.64
C ASP A 41 -0.23 -3.14 -19.23
N ASP A 42 0.79 -2.90 -18.40
CA ASP A 42 1.73 -3.91 -17.94
C ASP A 42 1.24 -4.54 -16.63
N ALA A 43 0.30 -5.47 -16.76
CA ALA A 43 -0.29 -6.19 -15.63
C ALA A 43 0.76 -6.96 -14.83
N ALA A 44 1.75 -7.57 -15.51
CA ALA A 44 2.79 -8.36 -14.88
C ALA A 44 3.68 -7.48 -13.98
N ALA A 45 4.15 -6.33 -14.46
CA ALA A 45 4.93 -5.41 -13.65
C ALA A 45 4.09 -4.85 -12.49
N ALA A 46 2.85 -4.44 -12.76
CA ALA A 46 1.96 -3.90 -11.72
C ALA A 46 1.71 -4.90 -10.58
N PHE A 47 1.51 -6.18 -10.92
CA PHE A 47 1.34 -7.27 -9.98
C PHE A 47 2.63 -7.60 -9.22
N GLY A 48 3.79 -7.41 -9.84
CA GLY A 48 5.11 -7.59 -9.20
C GLY A 48 5.37 -6.63 -8.03
N TYR A 49 4.71 -5.47 -7.98
CA TYR A 49 4.79 -4.52 -6.85
C TYR A 49 3.87 -4.89 -5.68
N ALA A 50 2.97 -5.84 -5.86
CA ALA A 50 2.08 -6.32 -4.81
C ALA A 50 2.82 -7.25 -3.84
N SER A 51 2.32 -7.35 -2.60
CA SER A 51 2.89 -8.23 -1.58
C SER A 51 2.66 -9.71 -1.95
N PRO A 52 3.43 -10.64 -1.36
CA PRO A 52 3.18 -12.08 -1.52
C PRO A 52 1.75 -12.49 -1.14
N GLY A 53 1.11 -11.78 -0.18
CA GLY A 53 -0.28 -12.03 0.20
C GLY A 53 -1.25 -11.70 -0.92
N ILE A 54 -1.12 -10.52 -1.54
CA ILE A 54 -1.93 -10.16 -2.73
C ILE A 54 -1.63 -11.11 -3.90
N GLN A 55 -0.36 -11.46 -4.11
CA GLN A 55 0.02 -12.36 -5.19
C GLN A 55 -0.60 -13.75 -5.01
N SER A 56 -0.58 -14.28 -3.78
CA SER A 56 -1.24 -15.55 -3.45
C SER A 56 -2.76 -15.48 -3.59
N MET A 57 -3.37 -14.32 -3.30
CA MET A 57 -4.82 -14.14 -3.36
C MET A 57 -5.35 -14.16 -4.80
N PHE A 58 -4.64 -13.54 -5.75
CA PHE A 58 -5.08 -13.48 -7.14
C PHE A 58 -4.47 -14.55 -8.04
N GLY A 59 -3.30 -15.08 -7.68
CA GLY A 59 -2.60 -16.14 -8.42
C GLY A 59 -1.92 -15.66 -9.71
N THR A 60 -2.62 -14.88 -10.55
CA THR A 60 -2.09 -14.41 -11.84
C THR A 60 -2.26 -12.89 -12.04
N PRO A 61 -1.40 -12.26 -12.85
CA PRO A 61 -1.57 -10.86 -13.23
C PRO A 61 -2.90 -10.57 -13.93
N ASP A 62 -3.43 -11.51 -14.72
CA ASP A 62 -4.69 -11.33 -15.46
C ASP A 62 -5.90 -11.21 -14.51
N ILE A 63 -5.99 -12.10 -13.51
CA ILE A 63 -7.07 -12.05 -12.52
C ILE A 63 -6.97 -10.75 -11.69
N PHE A 64 -5.75 -10.37 -11.31
CA PHE A 64 -5.50 -9.12 -10.59
C PHE A 64 -5.93 -7.90 -11.42
N ILE A 65 -5.53 -7.81 -12.69
CA ILE A 65 -5.81 -6.62 -13.49
C ILE A 65 -7.29 -6.50 -13.84
N ASP A 66 -8.00 -7.61 -14.02
CA ASP A 66 -9.45 -7.59 -14.25
C ASP A 66 -10.20 -7.05 -13.03
N MET A 67 -9.81 -7.46 -11.82
CA MET A 67 -10.35 -6.88 -10.58
C MET A 67 -10.05 -5.39 -10.48
N VAL A 68 -8.80 -4.97 -10.76
CA VAL A 68 -8.39 -3.56 -10.71
C VAL A 68 -9.18 -2.70 -11.70
N ARG A 69 -9.40 -3.17 -12.93
CA ARG A 69 -10.18 -2.45 -13.96
C ARG A 69 -11.64 -2.25 -13.55
N GLN A 70 -12.21 -3.21 -12.81
CA GLN A 70 -13.60 -3.17 -12.36
C GLN A 70 -13.79 -2.33 -11.09
N GLY A 71 -12.94 -2.55 -10.08
CA GLY A 71 -13.12 -1.95 -8.74
C GLY A 71 -12.27 -0.70 -8.48
N TYR A 72 -11.18 -0.51 -9.22
CA TYR A 72 -10.15 0.51 -8.95
C TYR A 72 -9.81 1.34 -10.19
N ARG A 73 -10.79 1.56 -11.09
CA ARG A 73 -10.59 2.31 -12.33
C ARG A 73 -9.93 3.69 -12.17
N PRO A 74 -10.25 4.52 -11.14
CA PRO A 74 -9.56 5.78 -10.89
C PRO A 74 -8.06 5.64 -10.58
N VAL A 75 -7.61 4.47 -10.12
CA VAL A 75 -6.18 4.14 -9.90
C VAL A 75 -5.55 3.57 -11.17
N TYR A 76 -6.30 2.79 -11.95
CA TYR A 76 -5.82 2.21 -13.20
C TYR A 76 -5.65 3.25 -14.33
N ARG A 77 -6.54 4.24 -14.37
CA ARG A 77 -6.54 5.36 -15.34
C ARG A 77 -6.83 6.70 -14.64
N PRO A 78 -5.90 7.20 -13.80
CA PRO A 78 -6.06 8.49 -13.16
C PRO A 78 -5.86 9.61 -14.19
N ARG A 79 -6.75 10.60 -14.18
CA ARG A 79 -6.49 11.91 -14.81
C ARG A 79 -5.54 12.75 -13.96
N VAL A 80 -5.73 12.69 -12.65
CA VAL A 80 -4.90 13.35 -11.64
C VAL A 80 -4.60 12.34 -10.55
N PHE A 81 -3.37 12.36 -10.05
CA PHE A 81 -3.02 11.67 -8.82
C PHE A 81 -1.99 12.50 -8.05
N GLU A 82 -2.13 12.57 -6.72
CA GLU A 82 -1.23 13.33 -5.86
C GLU A 82 -0.97 12.56 -4.56
N PHE A 83 0.30 12.40 -4.21
CA PHE A 83 0.69 11.79 -2.94
C PHE A 83 0.38 12.74 -1.78
N ARG A 84 -0.31 12.23 -0.76
CA ARG A 84 -0.62 12.95 0.47
C ARG A 84 0.33 12.52 1.60
N ALA A 85 0.04 12.98 2.81
CA ALA A 85 0.82 12.60 3.99
C ALA A 85 0.84 11.06 4.16
N LEU A 86 2.01 10.54 4.54
CA LEU A 86 2.15 9.15 4.95
C LEU A 86 1.55 9.02 6.36
N GLY A 87 0.57 8.14 6.49
CA GLY A 87 -0.03 7.79 7.78
C GLY A 87 0.33 6.38 8.21
N ALA A 88 -0.46 5.86 9.14
CA ALA A 88 -0.42 4.46 9.54
C ALA A 88 -1.83 3.92 9.82
N ILE A 89 -2.03 2.63 9.58
CA ILE A 89 -3.22 1.88 9.99
C ILE A 89 -2.75 0.60 10.67
N GLU A 90 -3.20 0.34 11.89
CA GLU A 90 -2.82 -0.86 12.66
C GLU A 90 -1.29 -1.10 12.74
N GLY A 91 -0.51 0.00 12.81
CA GLY A 91 0.95 -0.05 12.86
C GLY A 91 1.65 -0.29 11.51
N GLN A 92 0.91 -0.42 10.41
CA GLN A 92 1.44 -0.50 9.05
C GLN A 92 1.43 0.87 8.37
N PRO A 93 2.45 1.24 7.58
CA PRO A 93 2.43 2.49 6.82
C PRO A 93 1.27 2.52 5.82
N LEU A 94 0.58 3.66 5.79
CA LEU A 94 -0.56 3.92 4.91
C LEU A 94 -0.25 5.14 4.04
N GLN A 95 0.07 4.93 2.76
CA GLN A 95 0.27 6.03 1.82
C GLN A 95 -1.07 6.41 1.19
N LYS A 96 -1.55 7.61 1.53
CA LYS A 96 -2.74 8.21 0.92
C LYS A 96 -2.40 8.81 -0.44
N VAL A 97 -3.22 8.56 -1.45
CA VAL A 97 -3.10 9.14 -2.78
C VAL A 97 -4.44 9.73 -3.17
N HIS A 98 -4.49 11.04 -3.37
CA HIS A 98 -5.64 11.68 -3.99
C HIS A 98 -5.70 11.25 -5.45
N VAL A 99 -6.85 10.80 -5.93
CA VAL A 99 -7.04 10.36 -7.32
C VAL A 99 -8.32 10.93 -7.91
N ILE A 100 -8.27 11.32 -9.17
CA ILE A 100 -9.44 11.70 -9.98
C ILE A 100 -9.46 10.79 -11.20
N GLY A 101 -10.53 10.01 -11.35
CA GLY A 101 -10.73 9.10 -12.47
C GLY A 101 -11.26 9.79 -13.73
N GLU A 102 -11.50 8.99 -14.77
CA GLU A 102 -12.18 9.43 -16.00
C GLU A 102 -13.59 9.96 -15.74
N ASP A 103 -14.24 9.47 -14.68
CA ASP A 103 -15.57 9.91 -14.21
C ASP A 103 -15.55 11.30 -13.54
N GLY A 104 -14.37 11.89 -13.34
CA GLY A 104 -14.21 13.20 -12.71
C GLY A 104 -14.42 13.21 -11.20
N GLN A 105 -14.69 12.07 -10.57
CA GLN A 105 -14.92 12.00 -9.13
C GLN A 105 -13.60 11.85 -8.37
N ALA A 106 -13.38 12.74 -7.41
CA ALA A 106 -12.25 12.67 -6.50
C ALA A 106 -12.46 11.60 -5.43
N ARG A 107 -11.43 10.78 -5.17
CA ARG A 107 -11.37 9.85 -4.04
C ARG A 107 -9.97 9.83 -3.44
N THR A 108 -9.85 9.29 -2.23
CA THR A 108 -8.54 8.93 -1.66
C THR A 108 -8.33 7.43 -1.82
N ALA A 109 -7.27 7.03 -2.53
CA ALA A 109 -6.77 5.67 -2.55
C ALA A 109 -5.77 5.49 -1.39
N ASN A 110 -6.09 4.59 -0.46
CA ASN A 110 -5.28 4.32 0.72
C ASN A 110 -4.46 3.05 0.47
N TYR A 111 -3.14 3.20 0.30
CA TYR A 111 -2.22 2.09 0.06
C TYR A 111 -1.60 1.61 1.37
N ILE A 112 -1.92 0.37 1.76
CA ILE A 112 -1.27 -0.29 2.88
C ILE A 112 0.06 -0.84 2.37
N MET A 113 1.15 -0.50 3.05
CA MET A 113 2.50 -0.88 2.64
C MET A 113 3.12 -1.86 3.62
N ARG A 114 3.79 -2.87 3.09
CA ARG A 114 4.55 -3.84 3.89
C ARG A 114 6.02 -3.80 3.49
N ARG A 115 6.89 -3.77 4.50
CA ARG A 115 8.33 -3.93 4.32
C ARG A 115 8.66 -5.42 4.27
N MET A 116 9.40 -5.83 3.24
CA MET A 116 9.87 -7.19 3.05
C MET A 116 11.15 -7.43 3.88
N PRO A 117 11.53 -8.70 4.14
CA PRO A 117 12.76 -9.02 4.86
C PRO A 117 14.04 -8.49 4.20
N ASP A 118 14.03 -8.33 2.87
CA ASP A 118 15.14 -7.75 2.09
C ASP A 118 15.17 -6.21 2.16
N GLY A 119 14.25 -5.59 2.90
CA GLY A 119 14.14 -4.15 3.07
C GLY A 119 13.30 -3.45 1.99
N SER A 120 12.87 -4.15 0.94
CA SER A 120 12.03 -3.56 -0.11
C SER A 120 10.59 -3.33 0.36
N TRP A 121 9.89 -2.40 -0.28
CA TRP A 121 8.47 -2.12 0.00
C TRP A 121 7.57 -2.82 -1.03
N ARG A 122 6.41 -3.28 -0.57
CA ARG A 122 5.35 -3.87 -1.39
C ARG A 122 3.98 -3.34 -0.98
N ILE A 123 3.06 -3.29 -1.94
CA ILE A 123 1.67 -2.90 -1.73
C ILE A 123 0.92 -4.11 -1.16
N ASP A 124 0.40 -3.97 0.05
CA ASP A 124 -0.29 -5.03 0.79
C ASP A 124 -1.81 -4.84 0.85
N GLY A 125 -2.30 -3.70 0.36
CA GLY A 125 -3.71 -3.43 0.17
C GLY A 125 -3.94 -2.07 -0.46
N CYS A 126 -5.09 -1.90 -1.09
CA CYS A 126 -5.58 -0.61 -1.57
C CYS A 126 -7.10 -0.55 -1.34
N PHE A 127 -7.61 0.55 -0.82
CA PHE A 127 -9.04 0.78 -0.67
C PHE A 127 -9.37 2.27 -0.83
N PHE A 128 -10.59 2.57 -1.27
CA PHE A 128 -11.05 3.95 -1.38
C PHE A 128 -11.67 4.45 -0.06
N SER A 129 -11.45 5.72 0.23
CA SER A 129 -12.22 6.50 1.18
C SER A 129 -12.73 7.78 0.52
N ALA A 130 -13.55 8.55 1.23
CA ALA A 130 -13.89 9.91 0.83
C ALA A 130 -12.60 10.72 0.54
N PRO A 131 -12.65 11.64 -0.44
CA PRO A 131 -11.51 12.51 -0.73
C PRO A 131 -11.13 13.27 0.54
N GLU A 132 -9.85 13.24 0.89
CA GLU A 132 -9.33 14.01 2.01
C GLU A 132 -9.32 15.48 1.60
N GLU A 133 -10.00 16.33 2.37
CA GLU A 133 -9.94 17.77 2.18
C GLU A 133 -8.49 18.25 2.34
N PHE A 134 -8.09 19.27 1.59
CA PHE A 134 -6.81 19.94 1.80
C PHE A 134 -6.82 20.62 3.18
N GLN A 135 -6.37 19.89 4.21
CA GLN A 135 -5.95 20.53 5.45
C GLN A 135 -4.68 21.31 5.14
N SER A 136 -4.83 22.64 5.07
CA SER A 136 -3.77 23.61 4.80
C SER A 136 -2.91 23.83 6.04
#